data_AF-X1REP1-F1
#
_entry.id   AF-X1REP1-F1
#
_cell.length_a   1.000
_cell.length_b   1.000
_cell.length_c   1.000
_cell.angle_alpha   90.00
_cell.angle_beta   90.00
_cell.angle_gamma   90.00
#
_symmetry.space_group_name_H-M   'P 1'
#
loop_
_entity.id
_entity.type
_entity.pdbx_description
1 polymer ?
#
loop_
_entity_poly.entity_id
_entity_poly.type
_entity_poly.pdbx_seq_one_letter_code
_entity_poly.pdbx_strand_id
1 'polypeptide(L)' 'IVDHQPYEISYYPVSKNTTILVPTNGRYQISGNNMDGIIVTMYP' A
#
# COMPACT_ATOMS: atom_id res chain seq x y z
N ILE A 1 21.84 -12.94 4.67
CA ILE A 1 21.72 -11.50 4.34
C ILE A 1 20.25 -11.16 4.50
N VAL A 2 19.90 -10.24 5.42
CA VAL A 2 18.54 -9.72 5.54
C VAL A 2 18.60 -8.30 4.97
N ASP A 3 17.98 -8.06 3.83
CA ASP A 3 17.93 -6.74 3.22
C ASP A 3 17.06 -5.81 4.07
N HIS A 4 17.69 -4.95 4.89
CA HIS A 4 17.03 -3.92 5.70
C HIS A 4 16.61 -2.72 4.83
N GLN A 5 15.84 -2.97 3.76
CA GLN A 5 15.29 -1.87 2.96
C GLN A 5 14.06 -1.30 3.69
N PRO A 6 14.07 -0.02 4.07
CA PRO A 6 12.89 0.61 4.67
C PRO A 6 11.76 0.63 3.64
N TYR A 7 10.55 0.34 4.11
CA TYR A 7 9.34 0.44 3.30
C TYR A 7 8.29 1.22 4.09
N GLU A 8 7.42 1.93 3.39
CA GLU A 8 6.30 2.63 4.02
C GLU A 8 5.02 1.81 3.84
N ILE A 9 4.23 1.69 4.91
CA ILE A 9 2.92 1.02 4.88
C ILE A 9 1.84 2.04 5.20
N SER A 10 0.81 2.09 4.35
CA SER A 10 -0.38 2.90 4.55
C SER A 10 -1.64 2.05 4.56
N TYR A 11 -2.60 2.40 5.42
CA TYR A 11 -3.94 1.79 5.49
C TYR A 11 -5.00 2.76 5.00
N TYR A 12 -5.88 2.28 4.13
CA TYR A 12 -7.01 3.03 3.60
C TYR A 12 -8.31 2.28 3.92
N PRO A 13 -9.19 2.82 4.78
CA PRO A 13 -10.52 2.26 4.97
C PRO A 13 -11.39 2.48 3.72
N VAL A 14 -12.15 1.45 3.34
CA VAL A 14 -12.94 1.40 2.11
C VAL A 14 -14.33 0.84 2.41
N SER A 15 -15.35 1.68 2.25
CA SER A 15 -16.77 1.30 2.36
C SER A 15 -17.54 1.50 1.05
N LYS A 16 -16.90 2.06 0.03
CA LYS A 16 -17.41 2.34 -1.32
C LYS A 16 -16.24 2.47 -2.29
N ASN A 17 -16.52 2.76 -3.56
CA ASN A 17 -15.46 3.01 -4.54
C ASN A 17 -14.52 4.12 -4.06
N THR A 18 -13.23 3.81 -3.97
CA THR A 18 -12.17 4.69 -3.47
C THR A 18 -11.03 4.76 -4.49
N THR A 19 -10.55 5.96 -4.76
CA THR A 19 -9.34 6.19 -5.55
C THR A 19 -8.15 6.31 -4.61
N ILE A 20 -7.11 5.49 -4.81
CA ILE A 20 -5.85 5.58 -4.07
C ILE A 20 -4.80 6.20 -5.00
N LEU A 21 -4.22 7.32 -4.57
CA LEU A 21 -3.13 7.97 -5.30
C LEU A 21 -1.81 7.30 -4.94
N VAL A 22 -1.08 6.86 -5.95
CA VAL A 22 0.23 6.22 -5.82
C VAL A 22 1.27 6.96 -6.66
N PRO A 23 2.55 6.96 -6.27
CA PRO A 23 3.61 7.63 -7.03
C PRO A 23 3.76 7.06 -8.45
N THR A 24 3.90 7.94 -9.44
CA THR A 24 4.03 7.55 -10.86
C THR A 24 5.33 6.77 -11.16
N ASN A 25 6.40 7.04 -10.40
CA ASN A 25 7.73 6.45 -10.61
C ASN A 25 8.22 5.61 -9.40
N GLY A 26 7.29 5.08 -8.59
CA GLY A 26 7.61 4.26 -7.42
C GLY A 26 7.19 2.81 -7.60
N ARG A 27 7.84 1.88 -6.88
CA ARG A 27 7.37 0.51 -6.75
C ARG A 27 6.43 0.41 -5.56
N TYR A 28 5.26 -0.19 -5.78
CA TYR A 28 4.28 -0.39 -4.72
C TYR A 28 3.56 -1.72 -4.88
N GLN A 29 3.02 -2.22 -3.77
CA GLN A 29 2.08 -3.33 -3.72
C GLN A 29 0.78 -2.86 -3.08
N ILE A 30 -0.35 -3.34 -3.60
CA ILE A 30 -1.68 -3.09 -3.06
C ILE A 30 -2.29 -4.43 -2.68
N SER A 31 -2.78 -4.56 -1.45
CA SER A 31 -3.49 -5.74 -0.96
C SER A 31 -4.73 -5.35 -0.16
N GLY A 32 -5.80 -6.13 -0.28
CA GLY A 32 -6.96 -5.98 0.60
C GLY A 32 -6.71 -6.67 1.94
N ASN A 33 -7.29 -6.14 3.02
CA ASN A 33 -7.27 -6.80 4.34
C ASN A 33 -8.38 -7.85 4.51
N ASN A 34 -9.20 -8.09 3.48
CA ASN A 34 -10.36 -8.99 3.47
C ASN A 34 -11.48 -8.62 4.47
N MET A 35 -11.55 -7.35 4.89
CA MET A 35 -12.61 -6.84 5.77
C MET A 35 -13.14 -5.50 5.28
N ASP A 36 -12.36 -4.44 5.44
CA ASP A 36 -12.83 -3.05 5.35
C ASP A 36 -11.79 -2.08 4.79
N GLY A 37 -10.66 -2.58 4.29
CA GLY A 37 -9.64 -1.67 3.80
C GLY A 37 -8.55 -2.28 2.95
N ILE A 38 -7.70 -1.38 2.48
CA ILE A 38 -6.59 -1.64 1.56
C ILE A 38 -5.29 -1.26 2.27
N ILE A 39 -4.29 -2.11 2.13
CA ILE A 39 -2.92 -1.88 2.56
C ILE A 39 -2.09 -1.56 1.32
N VAL A 40 -1.37 -0.44 1.38
CA VAL A 40 -0.41 -0.03 0.35
C VAL A 40 0.98 -0.13 0.96
N THR A 41 1.86 -0.88 0.31
CA THR A 41 3.28 -0.99 0.66
C THR A 41 4.10 -0.28 -0.42
N MET A 42 4.87 0.72 -0.01
CA MET A 42 5.78 1.48 -0.85
C MET A 42 7.21 0.98 -0.67
N TYR A 43 7.89 0.70 -1.78
CA TYR A 43 9.31 0.34 -1.80
C TYR A 43 10.16 1.53 -2.27
N PRO A 44 11.44 1.61 -1.84
CA PRO A 44 12.41 2.60 -2.33
C PRO A 44 12.63 2.57 -3.84
#